data_AF-A0A3A8LR06-F1
#
_entry.id   AF-A0A3A8LR06-F1
#
_cell.length_a   1.000
_cell.length_b   1.000
_cell.length_c   1.000
_cell.angle_alpha   90.00
_cell.angle_beta   90.00
_cell.angle_gamma   90.00
#
_symmetry.space_group_name_H-M   'P 1'
#
loop_
_entity.id
_entity.type
_entity.pdbx_description
1 polymer ?
#
loop_
_entity_poly.entity_id
_entity_poly.type
_entity_poly.pdbx_seq_one_letter_code
_entity_poly.pdbx_strand_id
1 'polypeptide(L)'
;MKAGDWCITKDDENWMDAPAFATREEAIARAGELGLSPGEPFWLAVATTPASYLGADNVVDMLDQHAMDEGPEGGDGYVVSDQARRELEVLLDYWAHKHEVRPMWFDMDGTERLTVPA
;
A
#
# COMPACT_ATOMS: atom_id res chain seq x y z
N MET A 1 4.54 -2.11 -10.41
CA MET A 1 5.43 -1.65 -9.33
C MET A 1 6.22 -2.84 -8.80
N LYS A 2 7.51 -2.66 -8.53
CA LYS A 2 8.44 -3.63 -7.94
C LYS A 2 9.00 -3.07 -6.63
N ALA A 3 9.53 -3.94 -5.78
CA ALA A 3 10.30 -3.49 -4.62
C ALA A 3 11.48 -2.61 -5.08
N GLY A 4 11.65 -1.47 -4.40
CA GLY A 4 12.63 -0.44 -4.72
C GLY A 4 12.12 0.66 -5.65
N ASP A 5 10.93 0.51 -6.26
CA ASP A 5 10.32 1.60 -7.03
C ASP A 5 9.90 2.74 -6.10
N TRP A 6 10.10 3.97 -6.55
CA TRP A 6 9.66 5.19 -5.86
C TRP A 6 8.25 5.56 -6.29
N CYS A 7 7.39 5.84 -5.31
CA CYS A 7 5.97 6.09 -5.52
C CYS A 7 5.61 7.49 -5.04
N ILE A 8 4.65 8.13 -5.69
CA ILE A 8 4.13 9.43 -5.27
C ILE A 8 2.61 9.40 -5.17
N THR A 9 2.07 10.18 -4.24
CA THR A 9 0.63 10.40 -4.12
C THR A 9 0.35 11.80 -3.59
N LYS A 10 -0.87 12.29 -3.82
CA LYS A 10 -1.37 13.53 -3.21
C LYS A 10 -2.04 13.30 -1.85
N ASP A 11 -2.22 12.03 -1.47
CA ASP A 11 -2.98 11.57 -0.31
C ASP A 11 -2.20 10.45 0.37
N ASP A 12 -1.66 10.69 1.57
CA ASP A 12 -0.82 9.75 2.31
C ASP A 12 -1.57 8.50 2.79
N GLU A 13 -2.89 8.47 2.66
CA GLU A 13 -3.71 7.29 2.94
C GLU A 13 -4.02 6.49 1.66
N ASN A 14 -3.87 7.08 0.47
CA ASN A 14 -4.19 6.43 -0.80
C ASN A 14 -2.95 6.22 -1.67
N TRP A 15 -2.37 5.04 -1.54
CA TRP A 15 -1.24 4.60 -2.34
C TRP A 15 -1.61 3.57 -3.39
N MET A 16 -2.78 2.95 -3.33
CA MET A 16 -3.15 1.80 -4.18
C MET A 16 -3.04 2.08 -5.68
N ASP A 17 -3.24 3.34 -6.08
CA ASP A 17 -3.14 3.82 -7.47
C ASP A 17 -1.89 4.68 -7.74
N ALA A 18 -0.92 4.69 -6.82
CA ALA A 18 0.27 5.52 -6.92
C ALA A 18 1.14 5.11 -8.12
N PRO A 19 1.54 6.06 -9.00
CA PRO A 19 2.51 5.78 -10.05
C PRO A 19 3.87 5.43 -9.43
N ALA A 20 4.60 4.53 -10.12
CA ALA A 20 5.87 3.98 -9.67
C ALA A 20 7.01 4.33 -10.65
N PHE A 21 8.17 4.70 -10.12
CA PHE A 21 9.32 5.18 -10.86
C PHE A 21 10.61 4.47 -10.42
N ALA A 22 11.59 4.37 -11.31
CA ALA A 22 12.82 3.64 -11.01
C ALA A 22 13.75 4.41 -10.06
N THR A 23 13.64 5.74 -10.00
CA THR A 23 14.48 6.59 -9.15
C THR A 23 13.68 7.66 -8.41
N ARG A 24 14.24 8.11 -7.29
CA ARG A 24 13.67 9.18 -6.47
C ARG A 24 13.53 10.48 -7.25
N GLU A 25 14.56 10.83 -8.01
CA GLU A 25 14.61 12.06 -8.79
C GLU A 25 13.56 12.08 -9.90
N GLU A 26 13.34 10.93 -10.56
CA GLU A 26 12.28 10.79 -11.56
C GLU A 26 10.90 10.97 -10.93
N ALA A 27 10.64 10.32 -9.79
CA ALA A 27 9.38 10.44 -9.07
C ALA A 27 9.07 11.91 -8.71
N ILE A 28 10.06 12.64 -8.19
CA ILE A 28 9.91 14.07 -7.84
C ILE A 28 9.67 14.92 -9.09
N ALA A 29 10.42 14.69 -10.18
CA ALA A 29 10.24 15.43 -11.43
C ALA A 29 8.86 15.20 -12.05
N ARG A 30 8.24 14.05 -11.78
CA ARG A 30 6.92 13.65 -12.29
C ARG A 30 5.77 14.02 -11.34
N ALA A 31 6.04 14.67 -10.20
CA ALA A 31 5.02 15.06 -9.24
C ALA A 31 3.89 15.93 -9.83
N GLY A 32 4.19 16.74 -10.86
CA GLY A 32 3.18 17.53 -11.57
C GLY A 32 2.12 16.69 -12.30
N GLU A 33 2.40 15.42 -12.59
CA GLU A 33 1.45 14.49 -13.21
C GLU A 33 0.30 14.10 -12.26
N LEU A 34 0.43 14.39 -10.95
CA LEU A 34 -0.65 14.22 -9.97
C LEU A 34 -1.78 15.26 -10.10
N GLY A 35 -1.66 16.20 -11.05
CA GLY A 35 -2.61 17.30 -11.23
C GLY A 35 -2.51 18.37 -10.14
N LEU A 36 -1.35 18.45 -9.50
CA LEU A 36 -1.02 19.43 -8.46
C LEU A 36 -0.32 20.65 -9.07
N SER A 37 -0.58 21.82 -8.51
CA SER A 37 0.06 23.08 -8.89
C SER A 37 1.46 23.19 -8.25
N PRO A 38 2.38 23.98 -8.85
CA PRO A 38 3.67 24.27 -8.22
C PRO A 38 3.54 24.76 -6.78
N GLY A 39 4.33 24.18 -5.87
CA GLY A 39 4.30 24.48 -4.44
C GLY A 39 3.24 23.72 -3.63
N GLU A 40 2.30 23.01 -4.26
CA GLU A 40 1.37 22.14 -3.53
C GLU A 40 2.10 20.91 -2.97
N PRO A 41 1.67 20.38 -1.80
CA PRO A 41 2.31 19.24 -1.18
C PRO A 41 1.97 17.93 -1.90
N PHE A 42 2.93 17.01 -1.92
CA PHE A 42 2.74 15.61 -2.29
C PHE A 42 3.57 14.71 -1.37
N TRP A 43 3.26 13.42 -1.37
CA TRP A 43 3.93 12.39 -0.61
C TRP A 43 4.76 11.52 -1.52
N LEU A 44 5.94 11.12 -1.04
CA LEU A 44 6.90 10.28 -1.72
C LEU A 44 7.27 9.14 -0.78
N ALA A 45 7.31 7.91 -1.27
CA ALA A 45 7.77 6.75 -0.51
C ALA A 45 8.43 5.73 -1.44
N VAL A 46 9.14 4.74 -0.88
CA VAL A 46 9.70 3.63 -1.64
C VAL A 46 8.91 2.35 -1.36
N ALA A 47 8.56 1.61 -2.40
CA ALA A 47 7.90 0.32 -2.27
C ALA A 47 8.89 -0.70 -1.68
N THR A 48 8.56 -1.32 -0.55
CA THR A 48 9.41 -2.35 0.09
C THR A 48 9.09 -3.75 -0.40
N THR A 49 7.86 -3.96 -0.88
CA THR A 49 7.40 -5.22 -1.46
C THR A 49 6.95 -5.02 -2.92
N PRO A 50 7.09 -6.03 -3.78
CA PRO A 50 6.51 -5.96 -5.12
C PRO A 50 4.99 -5.95 -5.03
N ALA A 51 4.34 -5.15 -5.88
CA ALA A 51 2.89 -5.12 -5.93
C ALA A 51 2.36 -6.50 -6.34
N SER A 52 1.45 -7.02 -5.53
CA SER A 52 0.78 -8.30 -5.72
C SER A 52 -0.71 -8.11 -5.51
N TYR A 53 -1.52 -9.07 -5.95
CA TYR A 53 -2.94 -8.99 -5.65
C TYR A 53 -3.19 -9.27 -4.17
N LEU A 54 -4.13 -8.53 -3.56
CA LEU A 54 -4.51 -8.71 -2.15
C LEU A 54 -4.91 -10.17 -1.88
N GLY A 55 -4.10 -10.84 -1.07
CA GLY A 55 -4.32 -12.19 -0.57
C GLY A 55 -4.57 -12.22 0.94
N ALA A 56 -4.88 -13.41 1.45
CA ALA A 56 -5.16 -13.63 2.85
C ALA A 56 -3.99 -13.20 3.77
N ASP A 57 -2.75 -13.45 3.37
CA ASP A 57 -1.57 -13.09 4.16
C ASP A 57 -1.47 -11.56 4.33
N ASN A 58 -1.73 -10.78 3.27
CA ASN A 58 -1.73 -9.32 3.36
C ASN A 58 -2.77 -8.79 4.36
N VAL A 59 -3.98 -9.38 4.34
CA VAL A 59 -5.06 -9.00 5.26
C VAL A 59 -4.71 -9.36 6.69
N VAL A 60 -4.13 -10.54 6.92
CA VAL A 60 -3.70 -10.96 8.26
C VAL A 60 -2.59 -10.05 8.79
N ASP A 61 -1.57 -9.76 7.97
CA ASP A 61 -0.46 -8.89 8.38
C ASP A 61 -0.95 -7.47 8.74
N MET A 62 -1.91 -6.92 7.98
CA MET A 62 -2.52 -5.61 8.28
C MET A 62 -3.32 -5.64 9.59
N LEU A 63 -4.10 -6.70 9.82
CA LEU A 63 -4.86 -6.85 11.07
C LEU A 63 -3.92 -7.01 12.27
N ASP A 64 -2.82 -7.75 12.12
CA ASP A 64 -1.79 -7.90 13.15
C ASP A 64 -1.11 -6.56 13.43
N GLN A 65 -0.77 -5.77 12.41
CA GLN A 65 -0.20 -4.44 12.60
C GLN A 65 -1.17 -3.50 13.34
N HIS A 66 -2.44 -3.49 12.93
CA HIS A 66 -3.46 -2.68 13.60
C HIS A 66 -3.67 -3.09 15.06
N ALA A 67 -3.71 -4.39 15.32
CA ALA A 67 -3.81 -4.95 16.67
C ALA A 67 -2.62 -4.54 17.57
N MET A 68 -1.41 -4.45 17.01
CA MET A 68 -0.22 -3.98 17.73
C MET A 68 -0.29 -2.48 18.02
N ASP A 69 -0.85 -1.68 17.11
CA ASP A 69 -1.04 -0.24 17.29
C ASP A 69 -2.08 0.09 18.38
N GLU A 70 -3.08 -0.77 18.58
CA GLU A 70 -4.09 -0.62 19.65
C GLU A 70 -3.61 -1.03 21.06
N GLY A 71 -2.41 -1.61 21.17
CA GLY A 71 -1.76 -1.96 22.44
C GLY A 71 -1.97 -3.42 22.88
N PRO A 72 -1.63 -3.77 24.13
CA PRO A 72 -1.48 -5.16 24.57
C PRO A 72 -2.76 -6.00 24.57
N GLU A 73 -3.94 -5.38 24.45
CA GLU A 73 -5.24 -6.08 24.37
C GLU A 73 -5.65 -6.45 22.93
N GLY A 74 -5.09 -5.77 21.91
CA GLY A 74 -5.43 -6.02 20.50
C GLY A 74 -4.73 -7.24 19.93
N GLY A 75 -3.47 -7.47 20.33
CA GLY A 75 -2.60 -8.53 19.81
C GLY A 75 -2.50 -9.75 20.71
N ASP A 76 -3.62 -10.21 21.29
CA ASP A 76 -3.63 -11.28 22.30
C ASP A 76 -3.36 -12.67 21.66
N GLY A 77 -2.14 -12.84 21.12
CA GLY A 77 -1.53 -14.10 20.69
C GLY A 77 -2.33 -14.97 19.72
N TYR A 78 -3.39 -14.46 19.10
CA TYR A 78 -4.28 -15.25 18.29
C TYR A 78 -3.63 -15.58 16.96
N VAL A 79 -3.12 -16.80 16.85
CA VAL A 79 -2.54 -17.29 15.60
C VAL A 79 -3.68 -17.68 14.65
N VAL A 80 -3.81 -16.95 13.54
CA VAL A 80 -4.73 -17.31 12.46
C VAL A 80 -4.33 -18.68 11.89
N SER A 81 -5.21 -19.67 12.09
CA SER A 81 -4.98 -21.04 11.60
C SER A 81 -4.91 -21.12 10.08
N ASP A 82 -4.20 -22.12 9.55
CA ASP A 82 -4.13 -22.41 8.10
C ASP A 82 -5.52 -22.66 7.47
N GLN A 83 -6.48 -23.15 8.26
CA GLN A 83 -7.86 -23.30 7.78
C GLN A 83 -8.51 -21.93 7.58
N ALA A 84 -8.44 -21.04 8.58
CA ALA A 84 -8.98 -19.70 8.50
C ALA A 84 -8.33 -18.87 7.37
N ARG A 85 -7.00 -18.99 7.18
CA ARG A 85 -6.29 -18.36 6.06
C ARG A 85 -6.84 -18.80 4.70
N ARG A 86 -7.06 -20.11 4.51
CA ARG A 86 -7.63 -20.64 3.26
C ARG A 86 -9.08 -20.21 3.04
N GLU A 87 -9.89 -20.18 4.09
CA GLU A 87 -11.28 -19.69 4.01
C GLU A 87 -11.31 -18.21 3.62
N LEU A 88 -10.41 -17.39 4.16
CA LEU A 88 -10.25 -15.98 3.79
C LEU A 88 -9.85 -15.82 2.32
N GLU A 89 -8.88 -16.61 1.84
CA GLU A 89 -8.46 -16.57 0.43
C GLU A 89 -9.63 -16.86 -0.52
N VAL A 90 -10.46 -17.86 -0.21
CA VAL A 90 -11.66 -18.20 -0.97
C VAL A 90 -12.67 -17.05 -0.96
N LEU A 91 -12.86 -16.37 0.17
CA LEU A 91 -13.75 -15.21 0.26
C LEU A 91 -13.23 -14.04 -0.59
N LEU A 92 -11.92 -13.78 -0.58
CA LEU A 92 -11.29 -12.75 -1.41
C LEU A 92 -11.40 -13.09 -2.90
N ASP A 93 -11.20 -14.36 -3.29
CA ASP A 93 -11.38 -14.84 -4.67
C ASP A 93 -12.81 -14.63 -5.13
N TYR A 94 -13.79 -14.99 -4.30
CA TYR A 94 -15.20 -14.84 -4.62
C TYR A 94 -15.61 -13.36 -4.73
N TRP A 95 -15.13 -12.52 -3.82
CA TRP A 95 -15.34 -11.06 -3.90
C TRP A 95 -14.75 -10.52 -5.21
N ALA A 96 -13.52 -10.91 -5.54
CA ALA A 96 -12.85 -10.43 -6.73
C ALA A 96 -13.56 -10.88 -8.01
N HIS A 97 -14.04 -12.12 -8.05
CA HIS A 97 -14.84 -12.63 -9.15
C HIS A 97 -16.15 -11.84 -9.30
N LYS A 98 -16.87 -11.60 -8.20
CA LYS A 98 -18.16 -10.90 -8.20
C LYS A 98 -18.04 -9.45 -8.66
N HIS A 99 -16.94 -8.78 -8.31
CA HIS A 99 -16.72 -7.37 -8.60
C HIS A 99 -15.79 -7.12 -9.80
N GLU A 100 -15.34 -8.20 -10.46
CA GLU A 100 -14.39 -8.17 -11.59
C GLU A 100 -13.10 -7.38 -11.30
N VAL A 101 -12.70 -7.33 -10.02
CA VAL A 101 -11.55 -6.56 -9.56
C VAL A 101 -10.91 -7.26 -8.37
N ARG A 102 -9.57 -7.33 -8.32
CA ARG A 102 -8.84 -7.65 -7.09
C ARG A 102 -7.88 -6.49 -6.80
N PRO A 103 -7.93 -5.87 -5.62
CA PRO A 103 -7.04 -4.75 -5.29
C PRO A 103 -5.58 -5.22 -5.31
N MET A 104 -4.68 -4.32 -5.71
CA MET A 104 -3.24 -4.56 -5.65
C MET A 104 -2.71 -4.10 -4.30
N TRP A 105 -1.98 -4.94 -3.59
CA TRP A 105 -1.31 -4.63 -2.33
C TRP A 105 0.20 -4.49 -2.52
N PHE A 106 0.79 -3.53 -1.80
CA PHE A 106 2.23 -3.38 -1.59
C PHE A 106 2.46 -2.53 -0.35
N ASP A 107 3.63 -2.69 0.25
CA ASP A 107 4.04 -1.93 1.42
C ASP A 107 5.04 -0.85 1.00
N MET A 108 5.09 0.23 1.77
CA MET A 108 6.06 1.29 1.57
C MET A 108 6.73 1.69 2.86
N ASP A 109 7.88 2.32 2.70
CA ASP A 109 8.65 2.87 3.80
C ASP A 109 9.21 4.24 3.42
N GLY A 110 9.69 4.98 4.41
CA GLY A 110 10.36 6.26 4.22
C GLY A 110 9.44 7.34 3.66
N THR A 111 8.18 7.38 4.08
CA THR A 111 7.21 8.39 3.61
C THR A 111 7.71 9.80 3.93
N GLU A 112 7.91 10.60 2.88
CA GLU A 112 8.37 11.98 2.91
C GLU A 112 7.31 12.92 2.33
N ARG A 113 7.10 14.07 2.97
CA ARG A 113 6.26 15.15 2.42
C ARG A 113 7.12 16.17 1.69
N LEU A 114 6.83 16.40 0.42
CA LEU A 114 7.53 17.34 -0.46
C LEU A 114 6.55 18.33 -1.10
N THR A 115 7.06 19.30 -1.84
CA THR A 115 6.23 20.24 -2.64
C THR A 115 6.58 20.16 -4.11
N VAL A 116 5.57 20.28 -4.98
CA VAL A 116 5.74 20.21 -6.43
C VAL A 116 6.78 21.25 -6.88
N PRO A 117 7.80 20.85 -7.67
CA PRO A 117 8.79 21.78 -8.22
C PRO A 117 8.14 22.90 -9.05
N ALA A 118 8.81 24.05 -9.11
CA ALA A 118 8.39 25.21 -9.91
C ALA A 118 8.62 25.01 -11.41
#